data_AF-I3E3B5-F1
#
_entry.id   AF-I3E3B5-F1
#
_cell.length_a   1.000
_cell.length_b   1.000
_cell.length_c   1.000
_cell.angle_alpha   90.00
_cell.angle_beta   90.00
_cell.angle_gamma   90.00
#
_symmetry.space_group_name_H-M   'P 1'
#
loop_
_entity.id
_entity.type
_entity.pdbx_description
1 polymer ?
#
loop_
_entity_poly.entity_id
_entity_poly.type
_entity_poly.pdbx_seq_one_letter_code
_entity_poly.pdbx_strand_id
1 'polypeptide(L)'
;MFYSLFTTGSVSYTYVANKIVDALVGLVPGMDARAIAASIAYKLKVIARSTDGFSWTDLGGIIVDLARFIADLVPDAKFSKIVGILWDLAQLL
;
A
#
# COMPACT_ATOMS: atom_id res chain seq x y z
N MET A 1 8.67 3.70 5.30
CA MET A 1 8.55 3.11 3.96
C MET A 1 7.70 4.00 3.09
N PHE A 2 6.48 4.39 3.47
CA PHE A 2 5.70 5.35 2.66
C PHE A 2 6.36 6.73 2.62
N TYR A 3 6.82 7.24 3.76
CA TYR A 3 7.64 8.46 3.78
C TYR A 3 8.84 8.32 2.83
N SER A 4 9.65 7.28 3.02
CA SER A 4 10.83 6.98 2.19
C SER A 4 10.51 6.81 0.69
N LEU A 5 9.32 6.33 0.35
CA LEU A 5 8.84 6.18 -1.03
C LEU A 5 8.46 7.52 -1.65
N PHE A 6 7.69 8.33 -0.92
CA PHE A 6 7.05 9.53 -1.43
C PHE A 6 7.85 10.82 -1.22
N THR A 7 8.80 10.87 -0.28
CA THR A 7 9.66 12.05 -0.03
C THR A 7 11.08 11.88 -0.54
N THR A 8 11.76 10.79 -0.17
CA THR A 8 13.18 10.59 -0.49
C THR A 8 13.41 9.75 -1.74
N GLY A 9 12.42 8.95 -2.16
CA GLY A 9 12.57 7.97 -3.24
C GLY A 9 13.60 6.88 -2.94
N SER A 10 13.98 6.70 -1.68
CA SER A 10 15.03 5.75 -1.27
C SER A 10 14.57 4.29 -1.33
N VAL A 11 13.27 4.06 -1.46
CA VAL A 11 12.66 2.74 -1.71
C VAL A 11 11.83 2.78 -2.99
N SER A 12 11.82 1.68 -3.74
CA SER A 12 11.06 1.59 -4.99
C SER A 12 9.59 1.24 -4.75
N TYR A 13 8.70 1.68 -5.66
CA TYR A 13 7.28 1.33 -5.64
C TYR A 13 7.06 -0.19 -5.61
N THR A 14 7.86 -0.93 -6.38
CA THR A 14 7.81 -2.39 -6.44
C THR A 14 8.19 -3.02 -5.10
N TYR A 15 9.20 -2.50 -4.41
CA TYR A 15 9.60 -2.97 -3.09
C TYR A 15 8.47 -2.80 -2.06
N VAL A 16 7.86 -1.61 -2.03
CA VAL A 16 6.74 -1.31 -1.13
C VAL A 16 5.52 -2.17 -1.45
N ALA A 17 5.19 -2.34 -2.74
CA ALA A 17 4.09 -3.19 -3.15
C ALA A 17 4.28 -4.65 -2.74
N ASN A 18 5.49 -5.20 -2.90
CA ASN A 18 5.80 -6.56 -2.46
C ASN A 18 5.64 -6.72 -0.94
N LYS A 19 6.06 -5.73 -0.14
CA LYS A 19 5.86 -5.76 1.32
C LYS A 19 4.38 -5.75 1.73
N ILE A 20 3.56 -4.98 1.00
CA ILE A 20 2.11 -4.99 1.23
C ILE A 20 1.55 -6.37 0.89
N VAL A 21 1.93 -6.95 -0.25
CA VAL A 21 1.46 -8.29 -0.66
C VAL A 21 1.91 -9.38 0.30
N ASP A 22 3.17 -9.37 0.76
CA ASP A 22 3.67 -10.33 1.75
C ASP A 22 2.80 -10.34 3.02
N ALA A 23 2.39 -9.15 3.48
CA ALA A 23 1.50 -9.02 4.63
C ALA A 23 0.05 -9.48 4.35
N LEU A 24 -0.42 -9.30 3.11
CA LEU A 24 -1.76 -9.70 2.67
C LEU A 24 -1.89 -11.21 2.40
N VAL A 25 -0.84 -11.87 1.91
CA VAL A 25 -0.83 -13.33 1.69
C VAL A 25 -1.09 -14.09 2.99
N GLY A 26 -0.61 -13.57 4.12
CA GLY A 26 -0.93 -14.13 5.45
C GLY A 26 -2.39 -13.96 5.88
N LEU A 27 -3.14 -13.06 5.26
CA LEU A 27 -4.55 -12.82 5.55
C LEU A 27 -5.49 -13.56 4.60
N VAL A 28 -5.12 -13.73 3.32
CA VAL A 28 -5.98 -14.34 2.31
C VAL A 28 -5.23 -15.40 1.51
N PRO A 29 -5.39 -16.67 1.89
CA PRO A 29 -4.85 -17.81 1.16
C PRO A 29 -5.45 -17.89 -0.26
N GLY A 30 -4.62 -18.20 -1.26
CA GLY A 30 -5.06 -18.35 -2.67
C GLY A 30 -5.06 -17.07 -3.50
N MET A 31 -4.61 -15.95 -2.91
CA MET A 31 -4.42 -14.67 -3.60
C MET A 31 -3.38 -14.76 -4.73
N ASP A 32 -3.67 -14.17 -5.90
CA ASP A 32 -2.65 -13.94 -6.94
C ASP A 32 -1.72 -12.77 -6.54
N ALA A 33 -0.71 -13.11 -5.76
CA ALA A 33 0.27 -12.17 -5.22
C ALA A 33 0.97 -11.34 -6.30
N ARG A 34 1.23 -11.89 -7.49
CA ARG A 34 1.93 -11.15 -8.55
C ARG A 34 1.05 -10.09 -9.19
N ALA A 35 -0.19 -10.44 -9.52
CA ALA A 35 -1.14 -9.50 -10.12
C ALA A 35 -1.45 -8.35 -9.16
N ILE A 36 -1.60 -8.66 -7.87
CA ILE A 36 -1.89 -7.66 -6.84
C ILE A 36 -0.67 -6.78 -6.56
N ALA A 37 0.55 -7.32 -6.54
CA ALA A 37 1.76 -6.52 -6.39
C ALA A 37 1.90 -5.48 -7.52
N ALA A 38 1.68 -5.89 -8.77
CA ALA A 38 1.72 -4.96 -9.92
C ALA A 38 0.65 -3.87 -9.81
N SER A 39 -0.56 -4.25 -9.38
CA SER A 39 -1.70 -3.35 -9.21
C SER A 39 -1.45 -2.31 -8.09
N ILE A 40 -0.91 -2.75 -6.96
CA ILE A 40 -0.52 -1.89 -5.84
C ILE A 40 0.62 -0.95 -6.24
N ALA A 41 1.65 -1.45 -6.93
CA ALA A 41 2.76 -0.64 -7.41
C ALA A 41 2.28 0.47 -8.36
N TYR A 42 1.34 0.16 -9.26
CA TYR A 42 0.72 1.16 -10.13
C TYR A 42 -0.05 2.21 -9.33
N LYS A 43 -0.89 1.80 -8.37
CA LYS A 43 -1.64 2.72 -7.51
C LYS A 43 -0.71 3.65 -6.72
N LEU A 44 0.38 3.14 -6.15
CA LEU A 44 1.39 3.95 -5.46
C LEU A 44 2.02 5.01 -6.39
N LYS A 45 2.31 4.63 -7.65
CA LYS A 45 2.83 5.57 -8.66
C LYS A 45 1.84 6.67 -9.03
N VAL A 46 0.55 6.33 -9.11
CA VAL A 46 -0.52 7.32 -9.35
C VAL A 46 -0.61 8.30 -8.19
N ILE A 47 -0.59 7.80 -6.96
CA ILE A 47 -0.62 8.62 -5.75
C ILE A 47 0.56 9.59 -5.72
N ALA A 48 1.79 9.10 -5.96
CA ALA A 48 2.99 9.94 -5.98
C ALA A 48 2.92 11.07 -7.03
N ARG A 49 2.22 10.85 -8.14
CA ARG A 49 2.02 11.84 -9.21
C ARG A 49 0.90 12.84 -8.90
N SER A 50 0.00 12.50 -7.97
CA SER A 50 -1.11 13.35 -7.56
C SER A 50 -0.77 14.29 -6.40
N THR A 51 0.37 14.09 -5.75
CA THR A 51 0.84 14.89 -4.61
C THR A 51 1.90 15.90 -5.04
N ASP A 52 1.66 17.20 -4.82
CA ASP A 52 2.60 18.32 -5.10
C ASP A 52 3.63 18.52 -3.96
N GLY A 53 4.12 17.42 -3.40
CA GLY A 53 4.89 17.38 -2.16
C GLY A 53 4.16 16.55 -1.11
N PHE A 54 4.84 15.56 -0.53
CA PHE A 54 4.21 14.62 0.40
C PHE A 54 4.11 15.22 1.80
N SER A 55 2.89 15.40 2.30
CA SER A 55 2.62 15.72 3.70
C SER A 55 2.18 14.46 4.47
N TRP A 56 2.63 14.34 5.72
CA TRP A 56 2.17 13.29 6.64
C TRP A 56 0.65 13.31 6.87
N THR A 57 -0.01 14.46 6.69
CA THR A 57 -1.48 14.55 6.74
C THR A 57 -2.16 13.82 5.59
N ASP A 58 -1.50 13.71 4.44
CA ASP A 58 -2.04 13.03 3.26
C ASP A 58 -1.91 11.51 3.39
N LEU A 59 -1.04 11.04 4.29
CA LEU A 59 -0.79 9.63 4.59
C LEU A 59 -2.09 8.91 5.01
N GLY A 60 -2.92 9.54 5.83
CA GLY A 60 -4.19 8.96 6.27
C GLY A 60 -5.15 8.71 5.09
N GLY A 61 -5.23 9.68 4.16
CA GLY A 61 -6.01 9.53 2.93
C GLY A 61 -5.47 8.44 2.00
N ILE A 62 -4.14 8.40 1.84
CA ILE A 62 -3.44 7.38 1.05
C ILE A 62 -3.68 5.98 1.59
N ILE A 63 -3.60 5.80 2.91
CA ILE A 63 -3.85 4.51 3.57
C ILE A 63 -5.28 4.06 3.35
N VAL A 64 -6.26 4.95 3.51
CA VAL A 64 -7.67 4.61 3.30
C VAL A 64 -7.97 4.29 1.83
N ASP A 65 -7.41 5.03 0.88
CA ASP A 65 -7.58 4.78 -0.57
C ASP A 65 -6.93 3.45 -0.99
N LEU A 66 -5.72 3.16 -0.50
CA LEU A 66 -5.07 1.86 -0.69
C LEU A 66 -5.85 0.73 -0.04
N ALA A 67 -6.40 0.93 1.15
CA ALA A 67 -7.19 -0.08 1.84
C ALA A 67 -8.47 -0.41 1.07
N ARG A 68 -9.15 0.61 0.51
CA ARG A 68 -10.34 0.40 -0.34
C ARG A 68 -9.97 -0.38 -1.59
N PHE A 69 -8.89 0.02 -2.26
CA PHE A 69 -8.40 -0.67 -3.43
C PHE A 69 -8.06 -2.15 -3.16
N ILE A 70 -7.39 -2.43 -2.03
CA ILE A 70 -7.06 -3.80 -1.64
C ILE A 70 -8.32 -4.58 -1.27
N ALA A 71 -9.29 -3.96 -0.58
CA ALA A 71 -10.56 -4.61 -0.26
C ALA A 71 -11.37 -4.99 -1.51
N ASP A 72 -11.29 -4.19 -2.59
CA ASP A 72 -11.92 -4.52 -3.88
C ASP A 72 -11.23 -5.71 -4.57
N LEU A 73 -9.92 -5.87 -4.38
CA LEU A 73 -9.15 -7.00 -4.91
C LEU A 73 -9.23 -8.26 -4.03
N VAL A 74 -9.58 -8.07 -2.76
CA VAL A 74 -9.49 -9.09 -1.71
C VAL A 74 -10.75 -9.03 -0.84
N PRO A 75 -11.92 -9.47 -1.35
CA PRO A 75 -13.21 -9.27 -0.69
C PRO A 75 -13.35 -9.98 0.67
N ASP A 76 -12.57 -11.05 0.90
CA ASP A 76 -12.60 -11.82 2.16
C ASP A 76 -11.75 -11.18 3.29
N ALA A 77 -10.95 -10.17 2.99
CA ALA A 77 -10.12 -9.49 3.98
C ALA A 77 -10.91 -8.41 4.73
N LYS A 78 -10.89 -8.48 6.08
CA LYS A 78 -11.49 -7.42 6.91
C LYS A 78 -10.79 -6.08 6.65
N PHE A 79 -11.56 -5.07 6.23
CA PHE A 79 -11.06 -3.72 5.93
C PHE A 79 -10.18 -3.13 7.05
N SER A 80 -10.57 -3.32 8.32
CA SER A 80 -9.80 -2.87 9.47
C SER A 80 -8.42 -3.53 9.60
N LYS A 81 -8.27 -4.80 9.18
CA LYS A 81 -6.97 -5.48 9.14
C LYS A 81 -6.08 -4.93 8.02
N ILE A 82 -6.66 -4.64 6.85
CA ILE A 82 -5.93 -4.05 5.72
C ILE A 82 -5.40 -2.66 6.11
N VAL A 83 -6.26 -1.81 6.68
CA VAL A 83 -5.86 -0.48 7.16
C VAL A 83 -4.75 -0.58 8.21
N GLY A 84 -4.87 -1.51 9.16
CA GLY A 84 -3.83 -1.75 10.17
C GLY A 84 -2.48 -2.12 9.56
N ILE A 85 -2.45 -3.07 8.62
CA ILE A 85 -1.23 -3.47 7.91
C ILE A 85 -0.60 -2.28 7.18
N LEU A 86 -1.40 -1.50 6.45
CA LEU A 86 -0.90 -0.34 5.71
C LEU A 86 -0.36 0.74 6.65
N TRP A 87 -0.98 0.93 7.81
CA TRP A 87 -0.51 1.85 8.84
C TRP A 87 0.83 1.41 9.44
N ASP A 88 0.96 0.14 9.80
CA ASP A 88 2.22 -0.43 10.33
C ASP A 88 3.35 -0.32 9.30
N LEU A 89 3.06 -0.62 8.02
CA LEU A 89 4.01 -0.48 6.91
C LEU A 89 4.37 0.99 6.63
N ALA A 90 3.46 1.93 6.86
CA ALA A 90 3.76 3.34 6.69
C ALA A 90 4.79 3.83 7.72
N GLN A 91 4.78 3.27 8.94
CA GLN A 91 5.66 3.64 10.06
C GLN A 91 7.03 2.92 10.05
N LEU A 92 7.12 1.72 9.48
CA LEU A 92 8.41 1.03 9.28
C LEU A 92 9.30 1.85 8.36
N LEU A 93 10.52 2.23 8.76
CA LEU A 93 11.43 3.16 8.05
C LEU A 93 11.81 2.71 6.63
#